data_AF-A0A7S3T4L4-F1
#
_entry.id   AF-A0A7S3T4L4-F1
#
_cell.length_a   1.000
_cell.length_b   1.000
_cell.length_c   1.000
_cell.angle_alpha   90.00
_cell.angle_beta   90.00
_cell.angle_gamma   90.00
#
_symmetry.space_group_name_H-M   'P 1'
#
loop_
_entity.id
_entity.type
_entity.pdbx_description
1 polymer ?
#
loop_
_entity_poly.entity_id
_entity_poly.type
_entity_poly.pdbx_seq_one_letter_code
_entity_poly.pdbx_strand_id
1 'polypeptide(L)'
;VSPARNMSCRAAWLIGACCLIAGFSSLGLPVSSVEPPAASSDSGRGHAPASSHGSAPPPLRFWHLTDVHLNLWHSARADVRDMCRSAAPSAERRPGSFGHFNCDPAPDGLLRLAVARMAEAEPAPSAILLGGDDHGHVPPSRDGASALSASRRAVASALAAAFPSVPVLPALGNHDTWPYFTVGEAAGSAFAELAELYGGHLAPAQRRHLASRGYYCHRLSRRVSR
;
A
#
# COMPACT_ATOMS: atom_id res chain seq x y z
N VAL A 1 -12.65 51.64 -12.52
CA VAL A 1 -12.40 50.52 -11.57
C VAL A 1 -13.07 49.28 -12.14
N SER A 2 -12.29 48.38 -12.74
CA SER A 2 -12.78 47.09 -13.23
C SER A 2 -12.57 46.05 -12.12
N PRO A 3 -13.53 45.16 -11.81
CA PRO A 3 -13.23 43.98 -11.02
C PRO A 3 -12.76 42.83 -11.93
N ALA A 4 -11.68 42.20 -11.49
CA ALA A 4 -10.97 41.15 -12.17
C ALA A 4 -11.77 39.84 -12.25
N ARG A 5 -11.48 39.08 -13.31
CA ARG A 5 -11.91 37.71 -13.55
C ARG A 5 -11.29 36.74 -12.54
N ASN A 6 -12.13 35.81 -12.08
CA ASN A 6 -11.92 34.45 -11.57
C ASN A 6 -10.49 33.90 -11.47
N MET A 7 -10.20 33.28 -10.31
CA MET A 7 -9.57 31.95 -10.24
C MET A 7 -10.18 31.18 -9.06
N SER A 8 -11.07 30.24 -9.38
CA SER A 8 -11.62 29.26 -8.44
C SER A 8 -10.61 28.11 -8.31
N CYS A 9 -9.95 28.01 -7.16
CA CYS A 9 -9.24 26.79 -6.77
C CYS A 9 -10.28 25.73 -6.40
N ARG A 10 -10.61 24.85 -7.34
CA ARG A 10 -11.28 23.58 -7.02
C ARG A 10 -10.24 22.62 -6.46
N ALA A 11 -10.15 22.54 -5.13
CA ALA A 11 -9.49 21.42 -4.47
C ALA A 11 -10.38 20.18 -4.69
N ALA A 12 -9.92 19.28 -5.55
CA ALA A 12 -10.54 17.99 -5.75
C ALA A 12 -10.21 17.11 -4.54
N TRP A 13 -11.19 16.86 -3.68
CA TRP A 13 -11.16 15.81 -2.68
C TRP A 13 -11.28 14.46 -3.40
N LEU A 14 -10.15 13.78 -3.59
CA LEU A 14 -10.14 12.37 -3.96
C LEU A 14 -10.37 11.56 -2.69
N ILE A 15 -11.64 11.27 -2.41
CA ILE A 15 -12.02 10.22 -1.47
C ILE A 15 -11.66 8.90 -2.15
N GLY A 16 -10.63 8.23 -1.64
CA GLY A 16 -10.20 6.91 -2.06
C GLY A 16 -11.25 5.87 -1.71
N ALA A 17 -12.29 5.75 -2.53
CA ALA A 17 -13.13 4.57 -2.54
C ALA A 17 -12.30 3.38 -3.04
N CYS A 18 -12.34 2.28 -2.29
CA CYS A 18 -11.82 0.95 -2.65
C CYS A 18 -11.95 0.67 -4.15
N CYS A 19 -10.84 0.77 -4.89
CA CYS A 19 -10.74 0.31 -6.26
C CYS A 19 -9.84 -0.94 -6.27
N LEU A 20 -10.45 -2.09 -5.97
CA LEU A 20 -9.96 -3.38 -6.44
C LEU A 20 -10.16 -3.42 -7.96
N ILE A 21 -9.20 -2.94 -8.74
CA ILE A 21 -9.23 -3.07 -10.19
C ILE A 21 -8.77 -4.48 -10.54
N ALA A 22 -9.74 -5.31 -10.95
CA ALA A 22 -9.53 -6.55 -11.66
C ALA A 22 -8.73 -6.32 -12.96
N GLY A 23 -7.90 -7.30 -13.31
CA GLY A 23 -6.86 -7.21 -14.33
C GLY A 23 -7.30 -6.66 -15.68
N PHE A 24 -6.44 -5.80 -16.24
CA PHE A 24 -6.53 -5.39 -17.64
C PHE A 24 -5.75 -6.37 -18.51
N SER A 25 -6.50 -7.09 -19.34
CA SER A 25 -6.00 -7.78 -20.52
C SER A 25 -5.35 -6.78 -21.48
N SER A 26 -4.16 -7.14 -21.96
CA SER A 26 -3.41 -6.43 -22.99
C SER A 26 -4.25 -6.28 -24.27
N LEU A 27 -4.59 -5.03 -24.61
CA LEU A 27 -4.97 -4.66 -25.97
C LEU A 27 -3.78 -3.90 -26.57
N GLY A 28 -3.12 -4.54 -27.53
CA GLY A 28 -1.98 -4.02 -28.24
C GLY A 28 -2.33 -2.83 -29.12
N LEU A 29 -1.47 -1.81 -29.09
CA LEU A 29 -1.37 -0.81 -30.15
C LEU A 29 0.09 -0.80 -30.67
N PRO A 30 0.29 -0.62 -31.98
CA PRO A 30 1.60 -0.79 -32.60
C PRO A 30 2.49 0.43 -32.32
N VAL A 31 3.71 0.17 -31.87
CA VAL A 31 4.77 1.18 -31.81
C VAL A 31 5.45 1.20 -33.18
N SER A 32 5.36 2.33 -33.90
CA SER A 32 6.17 2.57 -35.10
C SER A 32 7.65 2.62 -34.72
N SER A 33 8.41 1.65 -35.22
CA SER A 33 9.87 1.60 -35.15
C SER A 33 10.49 2.68 -36.04
N VAL A 34 11.26 3.59 -35.45
CA VAL A 34 12.19 4.46 -36.17
C VAL A 34 13.47 3.65 -36.42
N GLU A 35 13.82 3.47 -37.68
CA GLU A 35 15.03 2.79 -38.13
C GLU A 35 16.28 3.68 -37.91
N PRO A 36 17.38 3.18 -37.35
CA PRO A 36 18.67 3.88 -37.38
C PRO A 36 19.43 3.58 -38.69
N PRO A 37 20.35 4.47 -39.12
CA PRO A 37 21.04 4.33 -40.40
C PRO A 37 22.06 3.18 -40.39
N ALA A 38 22.24 2.58 -41.57
CA ALA A 38 23.09 1.42 -41.82
C ALA A 38 24.57 1.66 -41.47
N ALA A 39 25.16 0.70 -40.76
CA ALA A 39 26.59 0.62 -40.52
C ALA A 39 27.33 0.02 -41.74
N SER A 40 28.45 0.64 -42.09
CA SER A 40 29.39 0.22 -43.13
C SER A 40 30.06 -1.12 -42.80
N SER A 41 30.21 -1.96 -43.82
CA SER A 41 30.87 -3.26 -43.79
C SER A 41 32.36 -3.18 -43.47
N ASP A 42 32.80 -3.90 -42.43
CA ASP A 42 34.18 -4.36 -42.31
C ASP A 42 34.21 -5.88 -42.08
N SER A 43 34.98 -6.56 -42.90
CA SER A 43 35.07 -8.01 -43.02
C SER A 43 36.11 -8.57 -42.05
N GLY A 44 35.66 -9.06 -40.91
CA GLY A 44 36.51 -9.72 -39.89
C GLY A 44 36.00 -11.11 -39.54
N ARG A 45 36.87 -12.11 -39.75
CA ARG A 45 36.75 -13.54 -39.44
C ARG A 45 35.78 -13.92 -38.30
N GLY A 46 34.84 -14.81 -38.63
CA GLY A 46 33.87 -15.36 -37.72
C GLY A 46 34.48 -16.15 -36.55
N HIS A 47 34.08 -15.75 -35.34
CA HIS A 47 33.68 -16.67 -34.29
C HIS A 47 32.25 -16.25 -33.93
N ALA A 48 31.26 -17.06 -34.31
CA ALA A 48 29.88 -16.81 -33.92
C ALA A 48 29.79 -16.90 -32.39
N PRO A 49 29.39 -15.84 -31.65
CA PRO A 49 29.02 -16.02 -30.27
C PRO A 49 27.75 -16.86 -30.27
N ALA A 50 27.75 -17.96 -29.51
CA ALA A 50 26.56 -18.74 -29.26
C ALA A 50 25.48 -17.79 -28.76
N SER A 51 24.44 -17.58 -29.59
CA SER A 51 23.26 -16.84 -29.24
C SER A 51 22.49 -17.65 -28.19
N SER A 52 22.89 -17.49 -26.93
CA SER A 52 22.00 -17.76 -25.82
C SER A 52 20.81 -16.83 -25.99
N HIS A 53 19.74 -17.35 -26.58
CA HIS A 53 18.42 -16.76 -26.46
C HIS A 53 17.99 -16.91 -25.00
N GLY A 54 18.62 -16.12 -24.13
CA GLY A 54 18.19 -15.96 -22.75
C GLY A 54 16.81 -15.32 -22.82
N SER A 55 15.78 -16.09 -22.48
CA SER A 55 14.43 -15.55 -22.31
C SER A 55 14.52 -14.30 -21.43
N ALA A 56 13.85 -13.21 -21.83
CA ALA A 56 13.79 -12.02 -21.00
C ALA A 56 13.40 -12.41 -19.57
N PRO A 57 14.05 -11.84 -18.54
CA PRO A 57 13.74 -12.16 -17.16
C PRO A 57 12.25 -11.91 -16.91
N PRO A 58 11.52 -12.81 -16.22
CA PRO A 58 10.12 -12.54 -15.90
C PRO A 58 9.95 -11.22 -15.15
N PRO A 59 8.78 -10.56 -15.32
CA PRO A 59 8.52 -9.24 -14.79
C PRO A 59 8.58 -9.23 -13.26
N LEU A 60 9.00 -8.10 -12.70
CA LEU A 60 8.95 -7.86 -11.26
C LEU A 60 7.49 -7.64 -10.84
N ARG A 61 7.06 -8.33 -9.78
CA ARG A 61 5.71 -8.26 -9.23
C ARG A 61 5.77 -7.77 -7.78
N PHE A 62 4.86 -6.90 -7.39
CA PHE A 62 4.74 -6.39 -6.04
C PHE A 62 3.27 -6.14 -5.72
N TRP A 63 2.92 -6.18 -4.43
CA TRP A 63 1.63 -5.70 -3.97
C TRP A 63 1.73 -4.23 -3.56
N HIS A 64 0.65 -3.48 -3.74
CA HIS A 64 0.46 -2.18 -3.14
C HIS A 64 -0.82 -2.23 -2.31
N LEU A 65 -0.67 -2.08 -0.99
CA LEU A 65 -1.75 -2.05 -0.01
C LEU A 65 -1.73 -0.68 0.67
N THR A 66 -2.88 -0.02 0.79
CA THR A 66 -2.98 1.33 1.38
C THR A 66 -4.38 1.53 1.95
N ASP A 67 -4.52 2.51 2.85
CA ASP A 67 -5.80 2.97 3.38
C ASP A 67 -6.63 1.82 3.96
N VAL A 68 -5.97 0.96 4.75
CA VAL A 68 -6.61 -0.21 5.37
C VAL A 68 -7.73 0.24 6.30
N HIS A 69 -7.49 1.33 7.05
CA HIS A 69 -8.44 1.95 7.97
C HIS A 69 -9.15 0.95 8.87
N LEU A 70 -8.44 0.27 9.76
CA LEU A 70 -9.06 -0.69 10.66
C LEU A 70 -9.91 -0.03 11.73
N ASN A 71 -11.14 -0.50 11.87
CA ASN A 71 -11.93 -0.31 13.08
C ASN A 71 -11.74 -1.54 14.00
N LEU A 72 -10.88 -1.38 15.01
CA LEU A 72 -10.58 -2.44 15.98
C LEU A 72 -11.78 -2.91 16.82
N TRP A 73 -12.88 -2.13 16.82
CA TRP A 73 -14.09 -2.43 17.56
C TRP A 73 -15.25 -2.88 16.69
N HIS A 74 -15.01 -3.08 15.39
CA HIS A 74 -16.04 -3.55 14.47
C HIS A 74 -16.65 -4.87 14.97
N SER A 75 -17.97 -4.90 15.10
CA SER A 75 -18.73 -6.09 15.43
C SER A 75 -19.90 -6.23 14.46
N ALA A 76 -20.05 -7.42 13.86
CA ALA A 76 -21.17 -7.77 12.99
C ALA A 76 -22.55 -7.69 13.70
N ARG A 77 -22.55 -7.51 15.02
CA ARG A 77 -23.75 -7.38 15.86
C ARG A 77 -23.91 -5.99 16.48
N ALA A 78 -22.96 -5.08 16.33
CA ALA A 78 -23.01 -3.73 16.90
C ALA A 78 -23.87 -2.77 16.06
N ASP A 79 -24.36 -1.70 16.70
CA ASP A 79 -25.08 -0.63 16.00
C ASP A 79 -24.12 0.11 15.07
N VAL A 80 -24.49 0.19 13.79
CA VAL A 80 -23.74 0.92 12.76
C VAL A 80 -23.48 2.38 13.16
N ARG A 81 -24.35 3.00 13.96
CA ARG A 81 -24.20 4.39 14.41
C ARG A 81 -22.98 4.63 15.29
N ASP A 82 -22.48 3.60 15.97
CA ASP A 82 -21.30 3.71 16.83
C ASP A 82 -20.00 3.36 16.10
N MET A 83 -20.09 2.71 14.93
CA MET A 83 -18.96 2.03 14.27
C MET A 83 -18.64 2.56 12.87
N CYS A 84 -19.50 3.40 12.30
CA CYS A 84 -19.49 3.79 10.91
C CYS A 84 -19.49 5.31 10.77
N ARG A 85 -18.86 5.83 9.70
CA ARG A 85 -18.61 7.25 9.45
C ARG A 85 -19.87 8.12 9.38
N SER A 86 -21.06 7.52 9.19
CA SER A 86 -22.33 8.24 9.13
C SER A 86 -23.40 7.63 10.06
N ALA A 87 -24.07 8.50 10.82
CA ALA A 87 -25.24 8.17 11.62
C ALA A 87 -26.54 8.10 10.77
N ALA A 88 -26.43 7.62 9.52
CA ALA A 88 -27.53 7.67 8.58
C ALA A 88 -28.68 6.72 8.98
N PRO A 89 -29.97 7.10 8.80
CA PRO A 89 -31.11 6.35 9.33
C PRO A 89 -31.55 5.13 8.49
N SER A 90 -30.77 4.70 7.49
CA SER A 90 -31.20 3.62 6.58
C SER A 90 -31.21 2.24 7.26
N ALA A 91 -32.14 1.40 6.83
CA ALA A 91 -32.55 0.17 7.52
C ALA A 91 -31.55 -1.00 7.44
N GLU A 92 -30.42 -0.87 6.74
CA GLU A 92 -29.35 -1.88 6.71
C GLU A 92 -28.44 -1.71 7.92
N ARG A 93 -29.01 -1.92 9.11
CA ARG A 93 -28.44 -1.54 10.42
C ARG A 93 -27.32 -2.46 10.92
N ARG A 94 -26.77 -3.35 10.10
CA ARG A 94 -25.74 -4.31 10.53
C ARG A 94 -24.71 -4.49 9.43
N PRO A 95 -23.41 -4.33 9.73
CA PRO A 95 -22.39 -4.69 8.76
C PRO A 95 -22.45 -6.19 8.49
N GLY A 96 -22.29 -6.56 7.22
CA GLY A 96 -22.10 -7.96 6.85
C GLY A 96 -20.80 -8.51 7.42
N SER A 97 -20.51 -9.79 7.19
CA SER A 97 -19.27 -10.42 7.66
C SER A 97 -17.99 -9.75 7.11
N PHE A 98 -18.10 -9.05 5.98
CA PHE A 98 -16.99 -8.34 5.33
C PHE A 98 -17.06 -6.82 5.49
N GLY A 99 -18.00 -6.31 6.30
CA GLY A 99 -18.16 -4.88 6.56
C GLY A 99 -19.39 -4.26 5.88
N HIS A 100 -19.36 -2.94 5.74
CA HIS A 100 -20.41 -2.12 5.13
C HIS A 100 -19.78 -0.84 4.59
N PHE A 101 -20.31 -0.28 3.49
CA PHE A 101 -19.75 0.89 2.80
C PHE A 101 -19.59 2.18 3.63
N ASN A 102 -20.20 2.22 4.82
CA ASN A 102 -20.12 3.36 5.72
C ASN A 102 -19.14 3.11 6.85
N CYS A 103 -18.55 1.91 6.93
CA CYS A 103 -17.79 1.44 8.07
C CYS A 103 -16.39 1.07 7.62
N ASP A 104 -15.43 1.40 8.46
CA ASP A 104 -14.05 0.97 8.34
C ASP A 104 -13.94 -0.53 8.73
N PRO A 105 -13.11 -1.33 8.03
CA PRO A 105 -13.12 -2.79 8.16
C PRO A 105 -12.62 -3.32 9.52
N ALA A 106 -13.09 -4.52 9.88
CA ALA A 106 -12.56 -5.29 11.00
C ALA A 106 -11.25 -6.01 10.63
N PRO A 107 -10.31 -6.18 11.59
CA PRO A 107 -9.11 -6.98 11.36
C PRO A 107 -9.41 -8.43 10.95
N ASP A 108 -10.32 -9.10 11.64
CA ASP A 108 -10.63 -10.53 11.39
C ASP A 108 -11.56 -10.77 10.19
N GLY A 109 -12.06 -9.70 9.56
CA GLY A 109 -12.94 -9.77 8.39
C GLY A 109 -12.20 -9.46 7.10
N LEU A 110 -12.41 -8.25 6.58
CA LEU A 110 -11.92 -7.85 5.25
C LEU A 110 -10.39 -7.85 5.15
N LEU A 111 -9.65 -7.45 6.19
CA LEU A 111 -8.18 -7.43 6.16
C LEU A 111 -7.61 -8.84 5.96
N ARG A 112 -7.98 -9.81 6.82
CA ARG A 112 -7.50 -11.19 6.68
C ARG A 112 -7.88 -11.80 5.34
N LEU A 113 -9.11 -11.55 4.87
CA LEU A 113 -9.53 -12.03 3.55
C LEU A 113 -8.68 -11.41 2.43
N ALA A 114 -8.49 -10.09 2.43
CA ALA A 114 -7.71 -9.40 1.42
C ALA A 114 -6.26 -9.91 1.37
N VAL A 115 -5.61 -10.05 2.52
CA VAL A 115 -4.24 -10.58 2.63
C VAL A 115 -4.16 -12.04 2.17
N ALA A 116 -5.16 -12.87 2.51
CA ALA A 116 -5.22 -14.24 2.00
C ALA A 116 -5.35 -14.28 0.47
N ARG A 117 -6.21 -13.43 -0.13
CA ARG A 117 -6.34 -13.35 -1.59
C ARG A 117 -5.09 -12.81 -2.27
N MET A 118 -4.38 -11.88 -1.66
CA MET A 118 -3.06 -11.44 -2.15
C MET A 118 -2.09 -12.63 -2.21
N ALA A 119 -2.02 -13.43 -1.14
CA ALA A 119 -1.12 -14.59 -1.09
C ALA A 119 -1.51 -15.69 -2.08
N GLU A 120 -2.80 -15.93 -2.29
CA GLU A 120 -3.28 -16.86 -3.32
C GLU A 120 -2.91 -16.41 -4.75
N ALA A 121 -3.03 -15.11 -5.04
CA ALA A 121 -2.81 -14.57 -6.38
C ALA A 121 -1.33 -14.35 -6.72
N GLU A 122 -0.52 -13.99 -5.72
CA GLU A 122 0.94 -13.85 -5.84
C GLU A 122 1.57 -14.10 -4.46
N PRO A 123 1.99 -15.35 -4.16
CA PRO A 123 2.56 -15.72 -2.86
C PRO A 123 4.01 -15.26 -2.68
N ALA A 124 4.73 -14.97 -3.77
CA ALA A 124 6.15 -14.63 -3.74
C ALA A 124 6.48 -13.32 -4.50
N PRO A 125 5.76 -12.20 -4.21
CA PRO A 125 6.07 -10.91 -4.82
C PRO A 125 7.49 -10.48 -4.42
N SER A 126 8.13 -9.55 -5.14
CA SER A 126 9.41 -8.98 -4.71
C SER A 126 9.31 -8.18 -3.41
N ALA A 127 8.19 -7.48 -3.20
CA ALA A 127 7.90 -6.66 -2.03
C ALA A 127 6.39 -6.40 -1.88
N ILE A 128 6.00 -5.88 -0.72
CA ILE A 128 4.70 -5.27 -0.49
C ILE A 128 4.94 -3.79 -0.18
N LEU A 129 4.40 -2.90 -0.99
CA LEU A 129 4.38 -1.46 -0.70
C LEU A 129 3.17 -1.19 0.20
N LEU A 130 3.40 -0.71 1.42
CA LEU A 130 2.34 -0.37 2.37
C LEU A 130 2.24 1.15 2.47
N GLY A 131 1.15 1.72 1.97
CA GLY A 131 0.94 3.17 1.87
C GLY A 131 0.58 3.88 3.18
N GLY A 132 0.22 3.12 4.22
CA GLY A 132 -0.23 3.64 5.51
C GLY A 132 -1.75 3.79 5.59
N ASP A 133 -2.19 4.66 6.51
CA ASP A 133 -3.58 4.84 6.95
C ASP A 133 -4.18 3.51 7.46
N ASP A 134 -3.46 2.89 8.41
CA ASP A 134 -3.81 1.60 9.01
C ASP A 134 -4.96 1.72 10.02
N HIS A 135 -5.07 2.85 10.72
CA HIS A 135 -6.13 3.10 11.69
C HIS A 135 -7.35 3.74 11.03
N GLY A 136 -8.54 3.21 11.31
CA GLY A 136 -9.80 3.74 10.82
C GLY A 136 -10.38 4.84 11.71
N HIS A 137 -11.52 5.35 11.30
CA HIS A 137 -12.28 6.40 11.96
C HIS A 137 -13.15 5.76 13.03
N VAL A 138 -12.90 6.14 14.28
CA VAL A 138 -13.55 5.54 15.46
C VAL A 138 -14.07 6.63 16.39
N PRO A 139 -15.00 6.32 17.31
CA PRO A 139 -15.49 7.31 18.25
C PRO A 139 -14.34 7.93 19.07
N PRO A 140 -14.36 9.25 19.37
CA PRO A 140 -13.25 9.92 20.06
C PRO A 140 -12.82 9.28 21.38
N SER A 141 -13.76 8.66 22.11
CA SER A 141 -13.48 7.94 23.36
C SER A 141 -12.59 6.70 23.21
N ARG A 142 -12.43 6.19 21.98
CA ARG A 142 -11.65 5.00 21.63
C ARG A 142 -10.45 5.34 20.78
N ASP A 143 -10.34 6.58 20.33
CA ASP A 143 -9.27 7.04 19.49
C ASP A 143 -8.02 7.42 20.32
N GLY A 144 -6.85 7.28 19.75
CA GLY A 144 -5.59 7.61 20.42
C GLY A 144 -4.38 6.82 19.95
N ALA A 145 -3.20 7.27 20.39
CA ALA A 145 -1.91 6.66 20.01
C ALA A 145 -1.86 5.13 20.19
N SER A 146 -2.49 4.60 21.24
CA SER A 146 -2.57 3.15 21.50
C SER A 146 -3.43 2.41 20.47
N ALA A 147 -4.54 3.00 20.04
CA ALA A 147 -5.43 2.44 19.02
C ALA A 147 -4.75 2.41 17.65
N LEU A 148 -4.01 3.48 17.32
CA LEU A 148 -3.22 3.55 16.10
C LEU A 148 -2.13 2.47 16.09
N SER A 149 -1.37 2.34 17.18
CA SER A 149 -0.35 1.29 17.33
C SER A 149 -0.95 -0.12 17.22
N ALA A 150 -2.08 -0.36 17.86
CA ALA A 150 -2.78 -1.64 17.76
C ALA A 150 -3.24 -1.96 16.33
N SER A 151 -3.65 -0.94 15.56
CA SER A 151 -4.04 -1.10 14.16
C SER A 151 -2.84 -1.45 13.28
N ARG A 152 -1.71 -0.73 13.40
CA ARG A 152 -0.46 -1.05 12.69
C ARG A 152 0.02 -2.46 12.99
N ARG A 153 -0.05 -2.89 14.26
CA ARG A 153 0.32 -4.26 14.67
C ARG A 153 -0.61 -5.31 14.08
N ALA A 154 -1.91 -5.03 13.96
CA ALA A 154 -2.85 -5.93 13.32
C ALA A 154 -2.54 -6.12 11.82
N VAL A 155 -2.24 -5.02 11.10
CA VAL A 155 -1.80 -5.07 9.69
C VAL A 155 -0.48 -5.83 9.56
N ALA A 156 0.51 -5.49 10.38
CA ALA A 156 1.82 -6.16 10.38
C ALA A 156 1.69 -7.66 10.65
N SER A 157 0.85 -8.06 11.62
CA SER A 157 0.61 -9.46 11.95
C SER A 157 -0.06 -10.22 10.80
N ALA A 158 -1.07 -9.63 10.14
CA ALA A 158 -1.72 -10.25 8.99
C ALA A 158 -0.73 -10.46 7.83
N LEU A 159 0.06 -9.43 7.50
CA LEU A 159 1.08 -9.50 6.44
C LEU A 159 2.17 -10.51 6.78
N ALA A 160 2.71 -10.51 8.00
CA ALA A 160 3.75 -11.44 8.43
C ALA A 160 3.27 -12.90 8.41
N ALA A 161 2.00 -13.15 8.75
CA ALA A 161 1.42 -14.49 8.71
C ALA A 161 1.32 -15.05 7.28
N ALA A 162 0.94 -14.20 6.30
CA ALA A 162 0.80 -14.62 4.91
C ALA A 162 2.09 -14.55 4.10
N PHE A 163 3.01 -13.67 4.48
CA PHE A 163 4.20 -13.32 3.70
C PHE A 163 5.47 -13.25 4.58
N PRO A 164 5.85 -14.33 5.28
CA PRO A 164 6.89 -14.31 6.33
C PRO A 164 8.30 -13.95 5.83
N SER A 165 8.58 -14.13 4.53
CA SER A 165 9.87 -13.83 3.93
C SER A 165 9.86 -12.54 3.11
N VAL A 166 8.73 -11.83 3.05
CA VAL A 166 8.51 -10.70 2.13
C VAL A 166 8.83 -9.34 2.77
N PRO A 167 9.74 -8.51 2.20
CA PRO A 167 9.90 -7.16 2.68
C PRO A 167 8.59 -6.41 2.46
N VAL A 168 8.04 -5.93 3.56
CA VAL A 168 7.03 -4.87 3.57
C VAL A 168 7.78 -3.55 3.62
N LEU A 169 7.45 -2.66 2.68
CA LEU A 169 8.04 -1.35 2.53
C LEU A 169 7.00 -0.31 2.97
N PRO A 170 7.01 0.10 4.25
CA PRO A 170 5.99 1.00 4.78
C PRO A 170 6.26 2.46 4.42
N ALA A 171 5.18 3.19 4.22
CA ALA A 171 5.07 4.64 4.33
C ALA A 171 4.11 4.96 5.49
N LEU A 172 4.20 6.18 6.01
CA LEU A 172 3.31 6.67 7.06
C LEU A 172 2.18 7.48 6.41
N GLY A 173 0.94 7.09 6.67
CA GLY A 173 -0.24 7.85 6.27
C GLY A 173 -0.55 9.01 7.22
N ASN A 174 -1.41 9.92 6.81
CA ASN A 174 -1.78 11.07 7.64
C ASN A 174 -2.60 10.68 8.88
N HIS A 175 -3.31 9.55 8.82
CA HIS A 175 -4.09 9.01 9.93
C HIS A 175 -3.25 8.09 10.84
N ASP A 176 -1.98 7.88 10.50
CA ASP A 176 -1.05 7.07 11.29
C ASP A 176 -0.25 7.89 12.30
N THR A 177 -0.77 9.00 12.81
CA THR A 177 -0.12 9.73 13.90
C THR A 177 -1.13 10.19 14.95
N TRP A 178 -0.65 10.41 16.18
CA TRP A 178 -1.48 10.98 17.23
C TRP A 178 -0.81 12.21 17.86
N PRO A 179 -1.44 13.39 17.79
CA PRO A 179 -2.68 13.69 17.04
C PRO A 179 -2.55 13.42 15.54
N TYR A 180 -3.68 13.24 14.83
CA TYR A 180 -3.66 13.04 13.38
C TYR A 180 -2.95 14.15 12.64
N PHE A 181 -2.45 13.83 11.45
CA PHE A 181 -1.72 14.75 10.57
C PHE A 181 -0.44 15.33 11.20
N THR A 182 0.07 14.72 12.27
CA THR A 182 1.37 15.08 12.82
C THR A 182 2.47 14.64 11.85
N VAL A 183 3.41 15.54 11.56
CA VAL A 183 4.49 15.32 10.60
C VAL A 183 5.85 15.68 11.20
N GLY A 184 6.93 15.29 10.50
CA GLY A 184 8.29 15.60 10.93
C GLY A 184 8.68 14.90 12.23
N GLU A 185 9.52 15.55 13.04
CA GLU A 185 10.04 14.97 14.29
C GLU A 185 8.93 14.57 15.28
N ALA A 186 7.81 15.29 15.27
CA ALA A 186 6.67 14.99 16.14
C ALA A 186 6.00 13.62 15.81
N ALA A 187 6.18 13.09 14.60
CA ALA A 187 5.74 11.76 14.21
C ALA A 187 6.76 10.64 14.55
N GLY A 188 7.86 10.98 15.26
CA GLY A 188 8.99 10.08 15.50
C GLY A 188 8.65 8.75 16.17
N SER A 189 7.63 8.71 17.04
CA SER A 189 7.17 7.46 17.66
C SER A 189 6.56 6.50 16.63
N ALA A 190 5.79 7.02 15.66
CA ALA A 190 5.22 6.22 14.59
C ALA A 190 6.30 5.72 13.63
N PHE A 191 7.30 6.55 13.30
CA PHE A 191 8.46 6.17 12.51
C PHE A 191 9.26 5.01 13.16
N ALA A 192 9.52 5.13 14.47
CA ALA A 192 10.21 4.10 15.23
C ALA A 192 9.43 2.78 15.23
N GLU A 193 8.10 2.84 15.40
CA GLU A 193 7.24 1.65 15.36
C GLU A 193 7.24 0.99 13.97
N LEU A 194 7.15 1.76 12.88
CA LEU A 194 7.27 1.19 11.52
C LEU A 194 8.61 0.48 11.32
N ALA A 195 9.71 1.05 11.83
CA ALA A 195 11.03 0.43 11.75
C ALA A 195 11.20 -0.78 12.68
N GLU A 196 10.41 -0.87 13.76
CA GLU A 196 10.32 -2.06 14.61
C GLU A 196 9.59 -3.19 13.87
N LEU A 197 8.40 -2.90 13.35
CA LEU A 197 7.51 -3.89 12.72
C LEU A 197 8.07 -4.43 11.40
N TYR A 198 8.60 -3.55 10.55
CA TYR A 198 8.96 -3.89 9.17
C TYR A 198 10.47 -3.85 8.88
N GLY A 199 11.26 -3.32 9.81
CA GLY A 199 12.70 -3.08 9.61
C GLY A 199 13.56 -4.34 9.47
N GLY A 200 13.04 -5.52 9.83
CA GLY A 200 13.78 -6.79 9.75
C GLY A 200 14.23 -7.16 8.32
N HIS A 201 13.52 -6.67 7.30
CA HIS A 201 13.88 -6.91 5.89
C HIS A 201 14.60 -5.72 5.23
N LEU A 202 14.86 -4.64 5.97
CA LEU A 202 15.50 -3.43 5.46
C LEU A 202 17.00 -3.46 5.75
N ALA A 203 17.80 -2.87 4.86
CA ALA A 203 19.21 -2.65 5.13
C ALA A 203 19.38 -1.74 6.38
N PRO A 204 20.47 -1.89 7.17
CA PRO A 204 20.63 -1.12 8.41
C PRO A 204 20.48 0.40 8.24
N ALA A 205 20.96 0.96 7.13
CA ALA A 205 20.80 2.38 6.84
C ALA A 205 19.35 2.77 6.55
N GLN A 206 18.61 1.94 5.81
CA GLN A 206 17.19 2.15 5.52
C GLN A 206 16.36 2.10 6.80
N ARG A 207 16.59 1.10 7.66
CA ARG A 207 15.92 0.97 8.95
C ARG A 207 16.17 2.20 9.84
N ARG A 208 17.42 2.69 9.90
CA ARG A 208 17.74 3.91 10.65
C ARG A 208 17.06 5.15 10.08
N HIS A 209 17.03 5.31 8.75
CA HIS A 209 16.36 6.44 8.13
C HIS A 209 14.84 6.40 8.33
N LEU A 210 14.22 5.23 8.19
CA LEU A 210 12.81 5.03 8.53
C LEU A 210 12.55 5.44 9.97
N ALA A 211 13.31 4.90 10.93
CA ALA A 211 13.11 5.17 12.37
C ALA A 211 13.30 6.64 12.77
N SER A 212 14.23 7.37 12.14
CA SER A 212 14.60 8.73 12.54
C SER A 212 13.98 9.83 11.68
N ARG A 213 13.55 9.53 10.46
CA ARG A 213 13.09 10.54 9.48
C ARG A 213 11.75 10.22 8.84
N GLY A 214 11.24 9.00 9.00
CA GLY A 214 9.98 8.58 8.36
C GLY A 214 10.08 8.30 6.86
N TYR A 215 11.28 8.35 6.26
CA TYR A 215 11.48 8.05 4.85
C TYR A 215 12.80 7.33 4.60
N TYR A 216 12.88 6.59 3.51
CA TYR A 216 14.08 5.89 3.04
C TYR A 216 13.94 5.56 1.54
N CYS A 217 15.04 5.21 0.89
CA CYS A 217 15.02 4.73 -0.49
C CYS A 217 15.28 3.23 -0.52
N HIS A 218 14.51 2.49 -1.31
CA HIS A 218 14.68 1.06 -1.51
C HIS A 218 14.77 0.72 -3.00
N ARG A 219 15.80 -0.04 -3.38
CA ARG A 219 15.94 -0.55 -4.74
C ARG A 219 15.21 -1.88 -4.84
N LEU A 220 14.06 -1.89 -5.51
CA LEU A 220 13.35 -3.13 -5.80
C LEU A 220 14.22 -4.04 -6.67
N SER A 221 14.32 -5.31 -6.28
CA SER A 221 15.00 -6.35 -7.04
C SER A 221 14.15 -7.61 -7.06
N ARG A 222 14.44 -8.49 -8.01
CA ARG A 222 13.85 -9.83 -7.98
C ARG A 222 14.39 -10.59 -6.80
N ARG A 223 13.51 -11.30 -6.09
CA ARG A 223 13.98 -12.36 -5.20
C ARG A 223 14.57 -13.47 -6.04
N VAL A 224 15.79 -13.84 -5.68
CA VAL A 224 16.32 -15.15 -6.03
C VAL A 224 15.96 -16.04 -4.84
N SER A 225 15.00 -16.94 -5.00
CA SER A 225 14.76 -18.00 -4.04
C SER A 225 16.07 -18.77 -3.86
N ARG A 226 16.58 -18.80 -2.63
CA ARG A 226 17.66 -19.71 -2.23
C ARG A 226 17.05 -21.05 -1.84
#